data_AF-A0A3M2SY90-F1
#
_entry.id   AF-A0A3M2SY90-F1
#
_cell.length_a   1.000
_cell.length_b   1.000
_cell.length_c   1.000
_cell.angle_alpha   90.00
_cell.angle_beta   90.00
_cell.angle_gamma   90.00
#
_symmetry.space_group_name_H-M   'P 1'
#
loop_
_entity.id
_entity.type
_entity.pdbx_description
1 polymer ?
#
loop_
_entity_poly.entity_id
_entity_poly.type
_entity_poly.pdbx_seq_one_letter_code
_entity_poly.pdbx_strand_id
1 'polypeptide(L)'
;MYPGNKRAPRKLSRPSISAIRARLQQLEEEVGKSYQQQHVVALILSELCDRRISPETNHAWDLVKGIYDEWQRGKHETNIQLQEPLSLLMERADISRQKKLMLG
;
A
#
# COMPACT_ATOMS: atom_id res chain seq x y z
N MET A 1 32.18 -4.73 -55.52
CA MET A 1 31.07 -3.80 -55.22
C MET A 1 30.01 -4.55 -54.43
N TYR A 2 29.83 -4.24 -53.13
CA TYR A 2 28.74 -4.79 -52.32
C TYR A 2 27.57 -3.78 -52.31
N PRO A 3 26.31 -4.19 -52.52
CA PRO A 3 25.18 -3.27 -52.51
C PRO A 3 24.95 -2.78 -51.07
N GLY A 4 24.84 -1.46 -50.91
CA GLY A 4 24.64 -0.82 -49.61
C GLY A 4 23.35 -1.28 -48.95
N ASN A 5 23.46 -1.72 -47.69
CA ASN A 5 22.35 -2.11 -46.83
C ASN A 5 21.33 -0.96 -46.68
N LYS A 6 20.26 -1.00 -47.48
CA LYS A 6 19.07 -0.17 -47.27
C LYS A 6 18.33 -0.70 -46.04
N ARG A 7 18.62 -0.10 -44.87
CA ARG A 7 17.90 -0.43 -43.63
C ARG A 7 16.44 0.03 -43.77
N ALA A 8 15.50 -0.88 -43.57
CA ALA A 8 14.07 -0.55 -43.53
C ALA A 8 13.81 0.52 -42.45
N PRO A 9 12.98 1.54 -42.73
CA PRO A 9 12.63 2.54 -41.73
C PRO A 9 11.84 1.84 -40.62
N ARG A 10 12.46 1.70 -39.45
CA ARG A 10 11.76 1.22 -38.27
C ARG A 10 10.78 2.32 -37.86
N LYS A 11 9.48 2.12 -38.07
CA LYS A 11 8.46 2.89 -37.35
C LYS A 11 8.73 2.67 -35.87
N LEU A 12 9.35 3.66 -35.23
CA LEU A 12 9.62 3.64 -33.81
C LEU A 12 8.26 3.78 -33.13
N SER A 13 7.59 2.67 -32.82
CA SER A 13 6.41 2.65 -31.94
C SER A 13 6.83 2.90 -30.48
N ARG A 14 7.83 3.75 -30.28
CA ARG A 14 8.34 4.11 -28.96
C ARG A 14 7.57 5.33 -28.49
N PRO A 15 6.99 5.28 -27.28
CA PRO A 15 6.36 6.45 -26.69
C PRO A 15 7.38 7.59 -26.60
N SER A 16 6.90 8.83 -26.74
CA SER A 16 7.75 9.99 -26.51
C SER A 16 8.25 10.02 -25.07
N ILE A 17 9.36 10.71 -24.83
CA ILE A 17 9.86 10.95 -23.48
C ILE A 17 8.77 11.59 -22.60
N SER A 18 7.94 12.49 -23.16
CA SER A 18 6.82 13.09 -22.45
C SER A 18 5.75 12.07 -22.04
N ALA A 19 5.39 11.12 -22.90
CA ALA A 19 4.43 10.06 -22.58
C ALA A 19 4.96 9.11 -21.51
N ILE A 20 6.27 8.79 -21.55
CA ILE A 20 6.93 7.99 -20.50
C ILE A 20 6.89 8.76 -19.17
N ARG A 21 7.23 10.05 -19.16
CA ARG A 21 7.19 10.87 -17.95
C ARG A 21 5.79 10.99 -17.35
N ALA A 22 4.77 11.20 -18.19
CA ALA A 22 3.38 11.25 -17.74
C ALA A 22 2.94 9.92 -17.10
N ARG A 23 3.33 8.78 -17.68
CA ARG A 23 3.05 7.46 -17.10
C ARG A 23 3.78 7.24 -15.78
N LEU A 24 5.03 7.69 -15.68
CA LEU A 24 5.79 7.63 -14.42
C LEU A 24 5.11 8.47 -13.33
N GLN A 25 4.72 9.71 -13.61
CA GLN A 25 4.02 10.56 -12.65
C GLN A 25 2.70 9.94 -12.18
N GLN A 26 1.94 9.34 -13.09
CA GLN A 26 0.70 8.63 -12.73
C GLN A 26 0.97 7.45 -11.79
N LEU A 27 2.00 6.64 -12.08
CA LEU A 27 2.39 5.52 -11.23
C LEU A 27 2.93 6.00 -9.87
N GLU A 28 3.72 7.07 -9.84
CA GLU A 28 4.23 7.67 -8.60
C GLU A 28 3.09 8.19 -7.71
N GLU A 29 2.06 8.79 -8.29
CA GLU A 29 0.90 9.28 -7.55
C GLU A 29 0.04 8.12 -7.00
N GLU A 30 -0.17 7.08 -7.82
CA GLU A 30 -0.90 5.88 -7.43
C GLU A 30 -0.18 5.11 -6.29
N VAL A 31 1.12 4.89 -6.44
CA VAL A 31 1.97 4.26 -5.42
C VAL A 31 2.05 5.15 -4.17
N GLY A 32 2.19 6.46 -4.33
CA GLY A 32 2.29 7.42 -3.22
C GLY A 32 1.04 7.42 -2.35
N LYS A 33 -0.15 7.41 -2.96
CA LYS A 33 -1.43 7.33 -2.24
C LYS A 33 -1.57 6.03 -1.45
N SER A 34 -1.22 4.90 -2.06
CA SER A 34 -1.26 3.59 -1.40
C SER A 34 -0.24 3.50 -0.25
N TYR A 35 0.97 4.00 -0.45
CA TYR A 35 2.03 4.01 0.56
C TYR A 35 1.67 4.90 1.76
N GLN A 36 1.09 6.08 1.52
CA GLN A 36 0.63 6.96 2.59
C GLN A 36 -0.46 6.30 3.44
N GLN A 37 -1.43 5.61 2.81
CA GLN A 37 -2.48 4.90 3.53
C GLN A 37 -1.91 3.77 4.40
N GLN A 38 -0.94 3.00 3.89
CA GLN A 38 -0.26 1.96 4.67
C GLN A 38 0.44 2.51 5.92
N HIS A 39 1.10 3.66 5.82
CA HIS A 39 1.78 4.29 6.96
C HIS A 39 0.80 4.81 8.01
N VAL A 40 -0.31 5.42 7.57
CA VAL A 40 -1.36 5.87 8.48
C VAL A 40 -1.95 4.69 9.24
N VAL A 41 -2.24 3.57 8.56
CA VAL A 41 -2.73 2.36 9.21
C VAL A 41 -1.71 1.80 10.21
N ALA A 42 -0.43 1.72 9.84
CA ALA A 42 0.63 1.26 10.74
C ALA A 42 0.73 2.13 12.00
N LEU A 43 0.64 3.46 11.85
CA LEU A 43 0.65 4.40 12.97
C LEU A 43 -0.53 4.16 13.91
N ILE A 44 -1.74 4.04 13.36
CA ILE A 44 -2.95 3.79 14.17
C ILE A 44 -2.83 2.43 14.90
N LEU A 45 -2.38 1.37 14.23
CA LEU A 45 -2.17 0.07 14.87
C LEU A 45 -1.13 0.15 16.02
N SER A 46 -0.07 0.91 15.84
CA SER A 46 0.92 1.14 16.91
C SER A 46 0.29 1.88 18.08
N GLU A 47 -0.46 2.96 17.84
CA GLU A 47 -1.16 3.70 18.89
C GLU A 47 -2.18 2.84 19.65
N LEU A 48 -2.92 1.98 18.94
CA LEU A 48 -3.90 1.08 19.54
C LEU A 48 -3.24 0.02 20.45
N CYS A 49 -1.99 -0.34 20.20
CA CYS A 49 -1.24 -1.24 21.09
C CYS A 49 -1.07 -0.66 22.49
N ASP A 50 -0.93 0.66 22.63
CA ASP A 50 -0.62 1.32 23.90
C ASP A 50 -1.84 1.99 24.55
N ARG A 51 -2.79 2.49 23.75
CA ARG A 51 -3.97 3.21 24.27
C ARG A 51 -4.96 2.28 24.99
N ARG A 52 -5.69 2.84 25.98
CA ARG A 52 -6.78 2.13 26.68
C ARG A 52 -8.00 1.98 25.78
N ILE A 53 -8.85 0.99 26.09
CA ILE A 53 -10.12 0.80 25.38
C ILE A 53 -11.06 1.97 25.69
N SER A 54 -11.49 2.66 24.64
CA SER A 54 -12.50 3.72 24.65
C SER A 54 -13.38 3.62 23.39
N PRO A 55 -14.52 4.34 23.34
CA PRO A 55 -15.33 4.43 22.12
C PRO A 55 -14.53 4.90 20.89
N GLU A 56 -13.62 5.85 21.09
CA GLU A 56 -12.75 6.38 20.03
C GLU A 56 -11.77 5.32 19.51
N THR A 57 -11.09 4.59 20.40
CA THR A 57 -10.15 3.54 19.98
C THR A 57 -10.86 2.34 19.35
N ASN A 58 -12.09 2.04 19.76
CA ASN A 58 -12.90 1.00 19.13
C ASN A 58 -13.28 1.41 17.71
N HIS A 59 -13.70 2.67 17.51
CA HIS A 59 -13.99 3.18 16.17
C HIS A 59 -12.74 3.15 15.27
N ALA A 60 -11.59 3.58 15.79
CA ALA A 60 -10.33 3.52 15.06
C ALA A 60 -9.94 2.08 14.67
N TRP A 61 -10.16 1.11 15.58
CA TRP A 61 -9.96 -0.31 15.31
C TRP A 61 -10.86 -0.81 14.18
N ASP A 62 -12.17 -0.49 14.21
CA ASP A 62 -13.12 -0.94 13.20
C ASP A 62 -12.78 -0.38 11.81
N LEU A 63 -12.37 0.89 11.73
CA LEU A 63 -11.92 1.53 10.49
C LEU A 63 -10.68 0.85 9.92
N VAL A 64 -9.65 0.67 10.76
CA VAL A 64 -8.39 0.03 10.33
C VAL A 64 -8.64 -1.42 9.90
N LYS A 65 -9.46 -2.16 10.64
CA LYS A 65 -9.83 -3.53 10.29
C LYS A 65 -10.56 -3.58 8.95
N GLY A 66 -11.50 -2.67 8.70
CA GLY A 66 -12.21 -2.57 7.43
C GLY A 66 -11.27 -2.33 6.25
N ILE A 67 -10.34 -1.38 6.38
CA ILE A 67 -9.33 -1.06 5.35
C ILE A 67 -8.40 -2.26 5.13
N TYR A 68 -7.91 -2.87 6.21
CA TYR A 68 -7.04 -4.04 6.13
C TYR A 68 -7.72 -5.22 5.43
N ASP A 69 -8.97 -5.52 5.78
CA ASP A 69 -9.73 -6.61 5.17
C ASP A 69 -10.01 -6.32 3.68
N GLU A 70 -10.21 -5.05 3.29
CA GLU A 70 -10.32 -4.66 1.89
C GLU A 70 -9.01 -4.91 1.12
N TRP A 71 -7.86 -4.59 1.73
CA TRP A 71 -6.55 -4.91 1.16
C TRP A 71 -6.27 -6.41 1.07
N GLN A 72 -6.82 -7.24 1.96
CA GLN A 72 -6.70 -8.70 1.85
C GLN A 72 -7.60 -9.27 0.74
N ARG A 73 -8.79 -8.68 0.52
CA ARG A 73 -9.74 -9.12 -0.51
C ARG A 73 -9.34 -8.67 -1.91
N GLY A 74 -8.86 -7.44 -2.05
CA GLY A 74 -8.24 -6.98 -3.27
C GLY A 74 -6.91 -7.69 -3.42
N LYS A 75 -6.73 -8.55 -4.42
CA LYS A 75 -5.41 -9.04 -4.84
C LYS A 75 -4.61 -7.85 -5.38
N HIS A 76 -4.16 -7.00 -4.47
CA HIS A 76 -3.65 -5.71 -4.83
C HIS A 76 -2.15 -5.86 -4.96
N GLU A 77 -1.61 -5.42 -6.10
CA GLU A 77 -0.18 -5.25 -6.41
C GLU A 77 0.49 -4.21 -5.46
N THR A 78 -0.05 -4.06 -4.27
CA THR A 78 0.24 -3.08 -3.23
C THR A 78 1.45 -3.57 -2.46
N ASN A 79 2.61 -3.24 -3.03
CA ASN A 79 3.90 -3.12 -2.37
C ASN A 79 4.14 -4.18 -1.27
N ILE A 80 4.63 -5.34 -1.70
CA ILE A 80 4.95 -6.51 -0.86
C ILE A 80 5.75 -6.12 0.41
N GLN A 81 6.54 -5.04 0.34
CA GLN A 81 7.44 -4.61 1.40
C GLN A 81 6.77 -4.21 2.73
N LEU A 82 5.49 -3.84 2.74
CA LEU A 82 4.79 -3.42 3.97
C LEU A 82 3.68 -4.36 4.44
N GLN A 83 3.36 -5.40 3.65
CA GLN A 83 2.30 -6.35 4.01
C GLN A 83 2.63 -7.15 5.27
N GLU A 84 3.85 -7.68 5.36
CA GLU A 84 4.31 -8.46 6.51
C GLU A 84 4.45 -7.61 7.80
N PRO A 85 5.08 -6.42 7.77
CA PRO A 85 5.05 -5.52 8.93
C PRO A 85 3.64 -5.13 9.38
N LEU A 86 2.72 -4.87 8.44
CA LEU A 86 1.33 -4.53 8.76
C LEU A 86 0.57 -5.71 9.37
N SER A 87 0.76 -6.94 8.88
CA SER A 87 0.10 -8.11 9.45
C SER A 87 0.53 -8.35 10.90
N LEU A 88 1.83 -8.19 11.19
CA LEU A 88 2.35 -8.30 12.56
C LEU A 88 1.78 -7.22 13.48
N LEU A 89 1.65 -5.99 13.00
CA LEU A 89 1.03 -4.91 13.77
C LEU A 89 -0.46 -5.16 14.03
N MET A 90 -1.18 -5.70 13.04
CA MET A 90 -2.59 -6.06 13.17
C MET A 90 -2.78 -7.13 14.25
N GLU A 91 -1.96 -8.18 14.22
CA GLU A 91 -1.97 -9.25 15.24
C GLU A 91 -1.64 -8.71 16.63
N ARG A 92 -0.57 -7.90 16.74
CA ARG A 92 -0.15 -7.34 18.03
C ARG A 92 -1.22 -6.42 18.64
N ALA A 93 -1.86 -5.61 17.80
CA ALA A 93 -2.95 -4.74 18.23
C ALA A 93 -4.17 -5.56 18.69
N ASP A 94 -4.53 -6.64 17.99
CA ASP A 94 -5.63 -7.52 18.41
C ASP A 94 -5.35 -8.19 19.76
N ILE A 95 -4.16 -8.79 19.93
CA ILE A 95 -3.75 -9.43 21.19
C ILE A 95 -3.77 -8.42 22.34
N SER A 96 -3.18 -7.23 22.14
CA SER A 96 -3.17 -6.16 23.15
C SER A 96 -4.59 -5.76 23.54
N ARG A 97 -5.46 -5.60 22.53
CA ARG A 97 -6.86 -5.24 22.72
C ARG A 97 -7.64 -6.30 23.49
N GLN A 98 -7.51 -7.57 23.11
CA GLN A 98 -8.15 -8.70 23.81
C GLN A 98 -7.71 -8.79 25.26
N LYS A 99 -6.41 -8.66 25.52
CA LYS A 99 -5.87 -8.64 26.88
C LYS A 99 -6.49 -7.52 27.72
N LYS A 100 -6.64 -6.32 27.16
CA LYS A 100 -7.26 -5.18 27.87
C LYS A 100 -8.75 -5.41 28.14
N LEU A 101 -9.47 -6.07 27.23
CA LEU A 101 -10.88 -6.44 27.44
C LEU A 101 -11.07 -7.54 28.48
N MET A 102 -10.11 -8.44 28.64
CA MET A 102 -10.15 -9.49 29.67
C MET A 102 -9.76 -8.98 31.07
N LEU A 103 -9.01 -7.87 31.14
CA LEU A 103 -8.50 -7.29 32.38
C LEU A 103 -9.31 -6.07 32.87
N GLY A 104 -10.30 -5.61 32.11
CA GLY A 104 -11.21 -4.52 32.46
C GLY A 104 -12.55 -5.02 32.94
#